data_AF-A0A920EIE3-F1
#
_entry.id   AF-A0A920EIE3-F1
#
_cell.length_a   1.000
_cell.length_b   1.000
_cell.length_c   1.000
_cell.angle_alpha   90.00
_cell.angle_beta   90.00
_cell.angle_gamma   90.00
#
_symmetry.space_group_name_H-M   'P 1'
#
loop_
_entity.id
_entity.type
_entity.pdbx_description
1 polymer ?
#
loop_
_entity_poly.entity_id
_entity_poly.type
_entity_poly.pdbx_seq_one_letter_code
_entity_poly.pdbx_strand_id
1 'polypeptide(L)' 'MSDDEEIILSELSDEELVLQMHDDLYDGLKGDY' A
#
# COMPACT_ATOMS: atom_id res chain seq x y z
N MET A 1 -4.12 -1.57 11.09
CA MET A 1 -3.57 -0.22 11.24
C MET A 1 -3.02 0.19 9.89
N SER A 2 -3.90 0.54 8.95
CA SER A 2 -3.63 1.26 7.69
C SER A 2 -4.90 1.23 6.83
N ASP A 3 -5.94 1.96 7.21
CA ASP A 3 -7.09 2.19 6.32
C ASP A 3 -7.45 3.69 6.22
N ASP A 4 -6.71 4.58 6.90
CA ASP A 4 -7.05 6.02 6.96
C ASP A 4 -5.83 6.96 7.05
N GLU A 5 -4.60 6.46 6.90
CA GLU A 5 -3.42 7.34 6.81
C GLU A 5 -3.01 7.44 5.34
N GLU A 6 -3.30 8.58 4.71
CA GLU A 6 -2.91 8.89 3.34
C GLU A 6 -1.37 8.83 3.22
N ILE A 7 -0.86 7.69 2.76
CA ILE A 7 0.57 7.49 2.50
C ILE A 7 0.96 8.28 1.26
N ILE A 8 1.94 9.18 1.41
CA ILE A 8 2.54 9.91 0.29
C ILE A 8 3.69 9.08 -0.28
N LEU A 9 3.43 8.40 -1.41
CA LEU A 9 4.39 7.49 -2.08
C LEU A 9 5.74 8.15 -2.41
N SER A 10 5.76 9.46 -2.68
CA SER A 10 6.98 10.19 -3.01
C SER A 10 7.90 10.47 -1.82
N GLU A 11 7.41 10.27 -0.60
CA GLU A 11 8.20 10.44 0.64
C GLU A 11 8.74 9.12 1.17
N LEU A 12 8.33 7.99 0.59
CA LEU A 12 8.81 6.65 0.97
C LEU A 12 10.20 6.38 0.41
N SER A 13 10.98 5.60 1.15
CA SER A 13 12.20 4.98 0.63
C SER A 13 11.86 3.84 -0.35
N ASP A 14 12.81 3.46 -1.21
CA ASP A 14 12.59 2.40 -2.20
C ASP A 14 12.11 1.07 -1.57
N GLU A 15 12.60 0.73 -0.38
CA GLU A 15 12.20 -0.48 0.35
C GLU A 15 10.74 -0.41 0.84
N GLU A 16 10.32 0.76 1.32
CA GLU A 16 8.95 1.01 1.78
C GLU A 16 7.96 1.13 0.62
N LEU A 17 8.39 1.66 -0.52
CA LEU A 17 7.60 1.73 -1.74
C LEU A 17 7.29 0.33 -2.28
N VAL A 18 8.26 -0.58 -2.20
CA VAL A 18 8.05 -1.99 -2.57
C VAL A 18 7.04 -2.68 -1.65
N LEU A 19 7.08 -2.38 -0.34
CA LEU A 19 6.09 -2.90 0.60
C LEU A 19 4.69 -2.38 0.30
N GLN A 20 4.57 -1.09 -0.04
CA GLN A 20 3.28 -0.49 -0.39
C GLN A 20 2.69 -1.09 -1.68
N MET A 21 3.52 -1.45 -2.68
CA MET A 21 3.06 -2.19 -3.86
C MET A 21 2.49 -3.58 -3.52
N HIS A 22 2.92 -4.21 -2.42
CA HIS A 22 2.31 -5.46 -1.94
C HIS A 22 0.94 -5.23 -1.33
N ASP A 23 0.76 -4.14 -0.57
CA ASP A 23 -0.51 -3.77 0.03
C ASP A 23 -1.56 -3.46 -1.06
N ASP A 24 -1.24 -2.66 -2.08
CA ASP A 24 -2.13 -2.38 -3.22
C ASP A 24 -2.54 -3.66 -3.97
N LEU A 25 -1.61 -4.62 -4.12
CA LEU A 25 -1.89 -5.91 -4.73
C LEU A 25 -2.85 -6.75 -3.86
N TYR A 26 -2.64 -6.76 -2.54
CA TYR A 26 -3.53 -7.46 -1.61
C TYR A 26 -4.91 -6.81 -1.53
N ASP A 27 -5.00 -5.49 -1.57
CA ASP A 27 -6.27 -4.76 -1.58
C ASP A 27 -7.04 -5.00 -2.88
N GLY A 28 -6.36 -4.96 -4.03
CA GLY A 28 -6.95 -5.33 -5.32
C GLY A 28 -7.42 -6.78 -5.39
N LEU A 29 -6.77 -7.70 -4.67
CA LEU A 29 -7.17 -9.10 -4.57
C LEU A 29 -8.22 -9.38 -3.49
N LYS A 30 -8.27 -8.57 -2.43
CA LYS A 30 -9.30 -8.62 -1.39
C LYS A 30 -10.63 -8.00 -1.84
N GLY A 31 -10.65 -7.37 -3.00
CA GLY A 31 -11.73 -6.49 -3.44
C GLY A 31 -13.09 -7.11 -3.78
N ASP A 32 -13.27 -8.43 -3.91
CA ASP A 32 -14.53 -8.95 -4.48
C ASP A 32 -15.03 -10.31 -3.91
N TYR A 33 -15.27 -10.41 -2.59
CA TYR A 33 -16.13 -11.46 -2.01
C TYR A 33 -17.04 -10.97 -0.87
#